data_AF-A0A2S7EFN9-F1
#
_entry.id   AF-A0A2S7EFN9-F1
#
_cell.length_a   1.000
_cell.length_b   1.000
_cell.length_c   1.000
_cell.angle_alpha   90.00
_cell.angle_beta   90.00
_cell.angle_gamma   90.00
#
_symmetry.space_group_name_H-M   'P 1'
#
loop_
_entity.id
_entity.type
_entity.pdbx_description
1 polymer ?
#
loop_
_entity_poly.entity_id
_entity_poly.type
_entity_poly.pdbx_seq_one_letter_code
_entity_poly.pdbx_strand_id
1 'polypeptide(L)'
;MYKFWSIKLNRIVQCESLLEVEVGQLLDASPGVTYFGEQPVVIHYFEYGRWQRHIPDFCMQIQRSREFIEVKYTHTVDQETERRTNTLTHQLARHGWGYRLLTESEVHRGPWLSNAQVLLRRGREAANTLWSLHAYEQVRQRCRNFLGDFGWTKTEIQDAVWIANELIRGTLLGPVNTNGLSE
;
A
#
# COMPACT_ATOMS: atom_id res chain seq x y z
N MET A 1 -6.21 -17.14 -10.85
CA MET A 1 -6.86 -16.02 -10.13
C MET A 1 -6.50 -16.14 -8.66
N TYR A 2 -5.78 -15.15 -8.16
CA TYR A 2 -5.35 -15.05 -6.76
C TYR A 2 -6.28 -14.10 -6.01
N LYS A 3 -6.31 -14.23 -4.69
CA LYS A 3 -7.15 -13.38 -3.84
C LYS A 3 -6.56 -13.22 -2.45
N PHE A 4 -6.75 -12.05 -1.85
CA PHE A 4 -6.46 -11.82 -0.44
C PHE A 4 -7.54 -10.96 0.21
N TRP A 5 -7.70 -11.10 1.53
CA TRP A 5 -8.57 -10.23 2.31
C TRP A 5 -7.82 -8.94 2.68
N SER A 6 -8.32 -7.79 2.22
CA SER A 6 -7.76 -6.48 2.56
C SER A 6 -8.38 -5.95 3.84
N ILE A 7 -7.53 -5.53 4.79
CA ILE A 7 -7.96 -4.88 6.03
C ILE A 7 -8.44 -3.45 5.72
N LYS A 8 -7.73 -2.73 4.85
CA LYS A 8 -8.01 -1.33 4.51
C LYS A 8 -9.31 -1.17 3.73
N LEU A 9 -9.61 -2.09 2.81
CA LEU A 9 -10.81 -2.07 1.98
C LEU A 9 -11.96 -2.87 2.57
N ASN A 10 -11.71 -3.71 3.59
CA ASN A 10 -12.68 -4.60 4.21
C ASN A 10 -13.43 -5.49 3.20
N ARG A 11 -12.69 -6.02 2.22
CA ARG A 11 -13.20 -6.93 1.17
C ARG A 11 -12.09 -7.82 0.63
N ILE A 12 -12.49 -8.81 -0.18
CA ILE A 12 -11.56 -9.58 -1.00
C ILE A 12 -11.09 -8.70 -2.17
N VAL A 13 -9.78 -8.69 -2.39
CA VAL A 13 -9.12 -8.13 -3.58
C VAL A 13 -8.76 -9.27 -4.53
N GLN A 14 -9.06 -9.09 -5.81
CA GLN A 14 -8.75 -10.07 -6.86
C GLN A 14 -7.48 -9.66 -7.61
N CYS A 15 -6.60 -10.63 -7.86
CA CYS A 15 -5.34 -10.43 -8.56
C CYS A 15 -5.14 -11.51 -9.65
N GLU A 16 -4.49 -11.14 -10.73
CA GLU A 16 -4.18 -12.03 -11.85
C GLU A 16 -2.86 -12.78 -11.62
N SER A 17 -1.93 -12.19 -10.88
CA SER A 17 -0.63 -12.77 -10.53
C SER A 17 -0.33 -12.80 -9.03
N LEU A 18 0.70 -13.57 -8.63
CA LEU A 18 1.23 -13.54 -7.26
C LEU A 18 1.91 -12.20 -6.95
N LEU A 19 2.61 -11.61 -7.93
CA LEU A 19 3.28 -10.33 -7.74
C LEU A 19 2.29 -9.20 -7.46
N GLU A 20 1.11 -9.22 -8.10
CA GLU A 20 0.02 -8.31 -7.76
C GLU A 20 -0.51 -8.51 -6.33
N VAL A 21 -0.55 -9.75 -5.83
CA VAL A 21 -0.92 -9.99 -4.42
C VAL A 21 0.10 -9.34 -3.48
N GLU A 22 1.39 -9.44 -3.79
CA GLU A 22 2.45 -8.83 -2.99
C GLU A 22 2.39 -7.30 -3.02
N VAL A 23 2.14 -6.70 -4.20
CA VAL A 23 1.89 -5.26 -4.34
C VAL A 23 0.64 -4.86 -3.57
N GLY A 24 -0.46 -5.60 -3.69
CA GLY A 24 -1.69 -5.37 -2.95
C GLY A 24 -1.48 -5.43 -1.43
N GLN A 25 -0.66 -6.35 -0.94
CA GLN A 25 -0.28 -6.42 0.48
C GLN A 25 0.54 -5.21 0.93
N LEU A 26 1.47 -4.73 0.12
CA LEU A 26 2.21 -3.49 0.40
C LEU A 26 1.25 -2.29 0.48
N LEU A 27 0.31 -2.17 -0.45
CA LEU A 27 -0.69 -1.08 -0.45
C LEU A 27 -1.61 -1.16 0.77
N ASP A 28 -2.07 -2.37 1.12
CA ASP A 28 -2.95 -2.61 2.26
C ASP A 28 -2.25 -2.28 3.58
N ALA A 29 -0.97 -2.64 3.71
CA ALA A 29 -0.18 -2.38 4.92
C ALA A 29 0.37 -0.95 5.02
N SER A 30 0.43 -0.20 3.91
CA SER A 30 1.03 1.13 3.88
C SER A 30 0.16 2.16 4.62
N PRO A 31 0.67 2.82 5.67
CA PRO A 31 -0.12 3.75 6.48
C PRO A 31 -0.60 4.99 5.70
N GLY A 32 0.22 5.48 4.77
CA GLY A 32 -0.11 6.67 3.97
C GLY A 32 -1.14 6.42 2.86
N VAL A 33 -1.36 5.15 2.48
CA VAL A 33 -2.37 4.78 1.50
C VAL A 33 -3.73 4.83 2.19
N THR A 34 -4.62 5.69 1.73
CA THR A 34 -5.98 5.79 2.30
C THR A 34 -6.97 4.88 1.59
N TYR A 35 -6.70 4.56 0.32
CA TYR A 35 -7.53 3.69 -0.51
C TYR A 35 -6.69 3.09 -1.66
N PHE A 36 -7.06 1.91 -2.13
CA PHE A 36 -6.59 1.35 -3.39
C PHE A 36 -7.67 0.46 -4.04
N GLY A 37 -7.51 0.10 -5.31
CA GLY A 37 -8.39 -0.82 -6.00
C GLY A 37 -7.75 -1.43 -7.24
N GLU A 38 -8.05 -2.70 -7.49
CA GLU A 38 -7.64 -3.46 -8.67
C GLU A 38 -8.40 -3.02 -9.93
N GLN A 39 -7.74 -3.09 -11.09
CA GLN A 39 -8.31 -2.84 -12.43
C GLN A 39 -9.28 -1.64 -12.47
N PRO A 40 -8.82 -0.46 -12.01
CA PRO A 40 -9.71 0.62 -11.55
C PRO A 40 -10.46 1.30 -12.69
N VAL A 41 -9.85 1.40 -13.87
CA VAL A 41 -10.38 2.13 -15.01
C VAL A 41 -9.68 1.74 -16.29
N VAL A 42 -10.40 1.92 -17.40
CA VAL A 42 -9.86 1.88 -18.75
C VAL A 42 -9.27 3.25 -19.11
N ILE A 43 -7.95 3.33 -19.27
CA ILE A 43 -7.25 4.53 -19.75
C ILE A 43 -7.15 4.48 -21.27
N HIS A 44 -7.67 5.53 -21.92
CA HIS A 44 -7.46 5.78 -23.34
C HIS A 44 -6.34 6.81 -23.49
N TYR A 45 -5.33 6.49 -24.28
CA TYR A 45 -4.17 7.35 -24.47
C TYR A 45 -3.74 7.35 -25.93
N PHE A 46 -3.14 8.46 -26.37
CA PHE A 46 -2.73 8.62 -27.76
C PHE A 46 -1.24 8.37 -27.92
N GLU A 47 -0.89 7.52 -28.89
CA GLU A 47 0.47 7.08 -29.09
C GLU A 47 0.70 6.66 -30.55
N TYR A 48 1.78 7.15 -31.17
CA TYR A 48 2.09 6.93 -32.59
C TYR A 48 0.91 7.12 -33.57
N GLY A 49 0.14 8.19 -33.37
CA GLY A 49 -0.95 8.52 -34.28
C GLY A 49 -2.23 7.69 -34.06
N ARG A 50 -2.27 6.81 -33.05
CA ARG A 50 -3.40 5.93 -32.77
C ARG A 50 -3.84 6.01 -31.32
N TRP A 51 -5.14 5.83 -31.09
CA TRP A 51 -5.68 5.63 -29.76
C TRP A 51 -5.41 4.21 -29.29
N GLN A 52 -4.88 4.11 -28.08
CA GLN A 52 -4.61 2.87 -27.37
C GLN A 52 -5.48 2.80 -26.12
N ARG A 53 -5.63 1.58 -25.60
CA ARG A 53 -6.38 1.29 -24.38
C ARG A 53 -5.53 0.46 -23.44
N HIS A 54 -5.57 0.80 -22.15
CA HIS A 54 -4.87 0.07 -21.11
C HIS A 54 -5.65 0.11 -19.79
N ILE A 55 -5.66 -0.98 -19.04
CA ILE A 55 -6.22 -1.07 -17.69
C ILE A 55 -5.04 -1.30 -16.74
N PRO A 56 -4.70 -0.35 -15.87
CA PRO A 56 -3.65 -0.58 -14.87
C PRO A 56 -4.07 -1.64 -13.87
N ASP A 57 -3.10 -2.34 -13.27
CA ASP A 57 -3.39 -3.36 -12.25
C ASP A 57 -4.00 -2.75 -10.99
N PHE A 58 -3.51 -1.58 -10.55
CA PHE A 58 -4.05 -0.87 -9.38
C PHE A 58 -4.17 0.64 -9.58
N CYS A 59 -5.07 1.26 -8.81
CA CYS A 59 -5.00 2.68 -8.44
C CYS A 59 -4.88 2.77 -6.93
N MET A 60 -4.05 3.68 -6.43
CA MET A 60 -3.94 4.02 -5.02
C MET A 60 -4.15 5.51 -4.78
N GLN A 61 -4.52 5.86 -3.54
CA GLN A 61 -4.64 7.23 -3.07
C GLN A 61 -3.79 7.44 -1.81
N ILE A 62 -2.95 8.47 -1.83
CA ILE A 62 -2.24 9.00 -0.66
C ILE A 62 -2.71 10.44 -0.48
N GLN A 63 -3.39 10.73 0.62
CA GLN A 63 -3.99 12.05 0.89
C GLN A 63 -4.83 12.54 -0.31
N ARG A 64 -4.37 13.59 -1.02
CA ARG A 64 -5.02 14.18 -2.20
C ARG A 64 -4.42 13.69 -3.53
N SER A 65 -3.35 12.92 -3.48
CA SER A 65 -2.65 12.41 -4.66
C SER A 65 -3.16 11.02 -5.03
N ARG A 66 -3.25 10.75 -6.33
CA ARG A 66 -3.65 9.45 -6.86
C ARG A 66 -2.63 8.97 -7.87
N GLU A 67 -2.39 7.67 -7.86
CA GLU A 67 -1.38 7.04 -8.71
C GLU A 67 -1.89 5.70 -9.23
N PHE A 68 -1.72 5.47 -10.53
CA PHE A 68 -1.91 4.18 -11.16
C PHE A 68 -0.62 3.35 -11.09
N ILE A 69 -0.78 2.04 -10.94
CA ILE A 69 0.33 1.11 -10.82
C ILE A 69 0.10 -0.02 -11.82
N GLU A 70 1.11 -0.25 -12.64
CA GLU A 70 1.28 -1.45 -13.44
C GLU A 70 2.30 -2.37 -12.76
N VAL A 71 2.06 -3.67 -12.79
CA VAL A 71 2.89 -4.69 -12.15
C VAL A 71 3.42 -5.65 -13.21
N LYS A 72 4.74 -5.78 -13.31
CA LYS A 72 5.40 -6.70 -14.25
C LYS A 72 6.59 -7.37 -13.61
N TYR A 73 6.89 -8.59 -14.02
CA TYR A 73 8.21 -9.14 -13.73
C TYR A 73 9.26 -8.45 -14.60
N THR A 74 10.45 -8.22 -14.06
CA THR A 74 11.56 -7.51 -14.70
C THR A 74 11.89 -8.13 -16.06
N HIS A 75 11.91 -9.46 -16.12
CA HIS A 75 12.17 -10.21 -17.36
C HIS A 75 11.04 -10.13 -18.40
N THR A 76 9.87 -9.62 -18.03
CA THR A 76 8.71 -9.41 -18.93
C THR A 76 8.55 -7.95 -19.35
N VAL A 77 9.38 -7.05 -18.83
CA VAL A 77 9.39 -5.64 -19.25
C VAL A 77 10.05 -5.56 -20.62
N ASP A 78 9.26 -5.20 -21.62
CA ASP A 78 9.69 -5.00 -22.99
C ASP A 78 9.62 -3.52 -23.39
N GLN A 79 10.08 -3.22 -24.60
CA GLN A 79 10.08 -1.86 -25.15
C GLN A 79 8.67 -1.26 -25.23
N GLU A 80 7.64 -2.08 -25.45
CA GLU A 80 6.25 -1.62 -25.45
C GLU A 80 5.83 -1.16 -24.06
N THR A 81 6.15 -1.95 -23.03
CA THR A 81 5.85 -1.65 -21.62
C THR A 81 6.55 -0.38 -21.16
N GLU A 82 7.84 -0.23 -21.44
CA GLU A 82 8.60 0.98 -21.09
C GLU A 82 8.02 2.21 -21.76
N ARG A 83 7.74 2.10 -23.06
CA ARG A 83 7.17 3.20 -23.84
C ARG A 83 5.77 3.57 -23.36
N ARG A 84 4.88 2.59 -23.14
CA ARG A 84 3.54 2.82 -22.58
C ARG A 84 3.63 3.52 -21.23
N THR A 85 4.54 3.06 -20.37
CA THR A 85 4.80 3.66 -19.05
C THR A 85 5.20 5.12 -19.21
N ASN A 86 6.20 5.42 -20.04
CA ASN A 86 6.64 6.80 -20.29
C ASN A 86 5.53 7.69 -20.84
N THR A 87 4.75 7.19 -21.81
CA THR A 87 3.61 7.91 -22.41
C THR A 87 2.55 8.22 -21.35
N LEU A 88 2.15 7.23 -20.55
CA LEU A 88 1.13 7.38 -19.53
C LEU A 88 1.59 8.27 -18.38
N THR A 89 2.82 8.10 -17.89
CA THR A 89 3.40 8.97 -16.85
C THR A 89 3.37 10.44 -17.28
N HIS A 90 3.74 10.77 -18.52
CA HIS A 90 3.70 12.15 -19.00
C HIS A 90 2.28 12.68 -19.22
N GLN A 91 1.39 11.90 -19.86
CA GLN A 91 0.04 12.35 -20.17
C GLN A 91 -0.81 12.52 -18.90
N LEU A 92 -0.71 11.58 -17.95
CA LEU A 92 -1.49 11.59 -16.71
C LEU A 92 -1.02 12.66 -15.72
N ALA A 93 0.28 12.97 -15.70
CA ALA A 93 0.82 14.03 -14.85
C ALA A 93 0.14 15.39 -15.12
N ARG A 94 -0.22 15.68 -16.38
CA ARG A 94 -0.95 16.90 -16.76
C ARG A 94 -2.35 17.00 -16.16
N HIS A 95 -2.89 15.87 -15.70
CA HIS A 95 -4.19 15.77 -15.05
C HIS A 95 -4.07 15.58 -13.53
N GLY A 96 -2.86 15.67 -12.97
CA GLY A 96 -2.61 15.49 -11.54
C GLY A 96 -2.59 14.03 -11.08
N TRP A 97 -2.41 13.08 -12.00
CA TRP A 97 -2.31 11.65 -11.70
C TRP A 97 -0.90 11.12 -11.89
N GLY A 98 -0.44 10.30 -10.96
CA GLY A 98 0.77 9.50 -11.11
C GLY A 98 0.53 8.24 -11.94
N TYR A 99 1.59 7.71 -12.53
CA TYR A 99 1.61 6.39 -13.15
C TYR A 99 3.01 5.81 -12.96
N ARG A 100 3.09 4.57 -12.46
CA ARG A 100 4.35 3.86 -12.26
C ARG A 100 4.26 2.40 -12.67
N LEU A 101 5.37 1.87 -13.14
CA LEU A 101 5.62 0.43 -13.29
C LEU A 101 6.33 -0.05 -12.03
N LEU A 102 5.85 -1.14 -11.43
CA LEU A 102 6.53 -1.83 -10.34
C LEU A 102 6.95 -3.22 -10.79
N THR A 103 8.17 -3.57 -10.42
CA THR A 103 8.73 -4.89 -10.65
C THR A 103 8.96 -5.68 -9.36
N GLU A 104 9.11 -6.99 -9.47
CA GLU A 104 9.51 -7.86 -8.36
C GLU A 104 10.81 -7.38 -7.70
N SER A 105 11.74 -6.82 -8.48
CA SER A 105 12.99 -6.29 -7.96
C SER A 105 12.79 -5.12 -6.99
N GLU A 106 11.74 -4.31 -7.22
CA GLU A 106 11.37 -3.18 -6.37
C GLU A 106 10.49 -3.63 -5.20
N VAL A 107 9.56 -4.55 -5.44
CA VAL A 107 8.65 -5.12 -4.43
C VAL A 107 9.44 -5.90 -3.38
N HIS A 108 10.46 -6.67 -3.78
CA HIS A 108 11.31 -7.47 -2.89
C HIS A 108 12.53 -6.70 -2.37
N ARG A 109 12.59 -5.39 -2.59
CA ARG A 109 13.70 -4.56 -2.12
C ARG A 109 13.68 -4.45 -0.60
N GLY A 110 14.58 -5.15 0.08
CA GLY A 110 14.71 -5.03 1.54
C GLY A 110 13.50 -5.58 2.30
N PRO A 111 13.22 -5.12 3.52
CA PRO A 111 12.27 -5.78 4.42
C PRO A 111 10.81 -5.31 4.27
N TRP A 112 10.46 -4.52 3.24
CA TRP A 112 9.13 -3.90 3.16
C TRP A 112 8.00 -4.93 3.05
N LEU A 113 8.12 -5.90 2.13
CA LEU A 113 7.10 -6.92 1.92
C LEU A 113 6.96 -7.84 3.14
N SER A 114 8.08 -8.28 3.73
CA SER A 114 8.02 -9.13 4.94
C SER A 114 7.41 -8.39 6.13
N ASN A 115 7.73 -7.11 6.31
CA ASN A 115 7.10 -6.26 7.32
C ASN A 115 5.60 -6.09 7.06
N ALA A 116 5.20 -5.84 5.82
CA ALA A 116 3.78 -5.73 5.43
C ALA A 116 3.02 -7.03 5.74
N GLN A 117 3.60 -8.19 5.42
CA GLN A 117 2.99 -9.50 5.69
C GLN A 117 2.83 -9.75 7.19
N VAL A 118 3.82 -9.37 8.02
CA VAL A 118 3.72 -9.44 9.48
C VAL A 118 2.61 -8.52 10.00
N LEU A 119 2.53 -7.28 9.52
CA LEU A 119 1.49 -6.32 9.87
C LEU A 119 0.10 -6.87 9.55
N LEU A 120 -0.11 -7.31 8.31
CA LEU A 120 -1.40 -7.84 7.85
C LEU A 120 -1.78 -9.13 8.55
N ARG A 121 -0.82 -10.01 8.87
CA ARG A 121 -1.08 -11.22 9.65
C ARG A 121 -1.63 -10.86 11.03
N ARG A 122 -0.99 -9.92 11.73
CA ARG A 122 -1.42 -9.46 13.06
C ARG A 122 -2.74 -8.70 13.01
N GLY A 123 -2.90 -7.79 12.03
CA GLY A 123 -4.10 -6.96 11.92
C GLY A 123 -5.39 -7.73 11.60
N ARG A 124 -5.28 -8.95 11.04
CA ARG A 124 -6.44 -9.84 10.79
C ARG A 124 -7.03 -10.46 12.05
N GLU A 125 -6.28 -10.50 13.15
CA GLU A 125 -6.79 -10.99 14.43
C GLU A 125 -7.80 -9.98 14.99
N ALA A 126 -8.92 -10.45 15.54
CA ALA A 126 -9.92 -9.57 16.13
C ALA A 126 -9.33 -8.93 17.40
N ALA A 127 -9.09 -7.61 17.36
CA ALA A 127 -8.71 -6.86 18.54
C ALA A 127 -9.93 -6.76 19.48
N ASN A 128 -9.77 -7.23 20.71
CA ASN A 128 -10.77 -7.01 21.74
C ASN A 128 -10.72 -5.54 22.21
N THR A 129 -11.88 -4.90 22.32
CA THR A 129 -12.04 -3.48 22.65
C THR A 129 -11.34 -3.06 23.94
N LEU A 130 -11.38 -3.89 24.99
CA LEU A 130 -10.73 -3.58 26.28
C LEU A 130 -9.20 -3.54 26.13
N TRP A 131 -8.64 -4.47 25.38
CA TRP A 131 -7.21 -4.52 25.11
C TRP A 131 -6.76 -3.40 24.16
N SER A 132 -7.63 -3.02 23.22
CA SER A 132 -7.40 -1.87 22.34
C SER A 132 -7.26 -0.56 23.13
N LEU A 133 -8.11 -0.35 24.14
CA LEU A 133 -8.04 0.81 25.03
C LEU A 133 -6.78 0.80 25.90
N HIS A 134 -6.40 -0.36 26.45
CA HIS A 134 -5.17 -0.51 27.22
C HIS A 134 -3.92 -0.20 26.38
N ALA A 135 -3.84 -0.73 25.17
CA ALA A 135 -2.73 -0.46 24.24
C ALA A 135 -2.67 1.03 23.86
N TYR A 136 -3.82 1.66 23.62
CA TYR A 136 -3.91 3.11 23.38
C TYR A 136 -3.38 3.94 24.54
N GLU A 137 -3.76 3.62 25.78
CA GLU A 137 -3.27 4.32 26.97
C GLU A 137 -1.75 4.18 27.13
N GLN A 138 -1.21 2.97 26.91
CA GLN A 138 0.23 2.75 26.95
C GLN A 138 0.98 3.59 25.90
N VAL A 139 0.48 3.66 24.66
CA VAL A 139 1.07 4.50 23.61
C VAL A 139 0.99 5.97 24.01
N ARG A 140 -0.16 6.42 24.53
CA ARG A 140 -0.40 7.83 24.93
C ARG A 140 0.49 8.27 26.09
N GLN A 141 0.76 7.40 27.06
CA GLN A 141 1.49 7.74 28.28
C GLN A 141 3.03 7.75 28.10
N ARG A 142 3.55 7.22 26.98
CA ARG A 142 4.99 7.06 26.76
C ARG A 142 5.53 7.98 25.65
N CYS A 143 6.61 8.70 25.95
CA CYS A 143 7.30 9.58 25.00
C CYS A 143 8.11 8.82 23.92
N ARG A 144 8.46 7.54 24.15
CA ARG A 144 9.08 6.62 23.18
C ARG A 144 8.47 5.24 23.36
N ASN A 145 8.08 4.64 22.24
CA ASN A 145 7.38 3.37 22.19
C ASN A 145 8.18 2.44 21.27
N PHE A 146 8.70 1.33 21.78
CA PHE A 146 9.28 0.27 20.94
C PHE A 146 8.22 -0.79 20.69
N LEU A 147 8.18 -1.36 19.48
CA LEU A 147 7.24 -2.45 19.18
C LEU A 147 7.38 -3.63 20.17
N GLY A 148 8.61 -3.89 20.63
CA GLY A 148 8.88 -4.90 21.67
C GLY A 148 8.07 -4.69 22.96
N ASP A 149 7.76 -3.45 23.32
CA ASP A 149 7.02 -3.11 24.55
C ASP A 149 5.56 -3.55 24.49
N PHE A 150 5.02 -3.78 23.30
CA PHE A 150 3.64 -4.21 23.05
C PHE A 150 3.55 -5.68 22.68
N GLY A 151 4.61 -6.45 22.95
CA GLY A 151 4.60 -7.88 22.69
C GLY A 151 4.76 -8.25 21.22
N TRP A 152 5.35 -7.37 20.40
CA TRP A 152 5.57 -7.63 18.96
C TRP A 152 6.42 -8.87 18.65
N THR A 153 7.19 -9.35 19.62
CA THR A 153 8.00 -10.57 19.52
C THR A 153 7.24 -11.82 19.94
N LYS A 154 6.04 -11.69 20.52
CA LYS A 154 5.18 -12.79 20.96
C LYS A 154 3.98 -12.93 20.02
N THR A 155 3.47 -14.14 19.88
CA THR A 155 2.24 -14.44 19.12
C THR A 155 1.03 -14.18 20.04
N GLU A 156 -0.11 -13.73 19.49
CA GLU A 156 -1.40 -13.62 20.20
C GLU A 156 -1.53 -12.51 21.27
N ILE A 157 -0.63 -11.54 21.31
CA ILE A 157 -0.77 -10.37 22.20
C ILE A 157 -1.70 -9.34 21.55
N GLN A 158 -2.82 -9.06 22.22
CA GLN A 158 -3.86 -8.14 21.77
C GLN A 158 -3.34 -6.71 21.54
N ASP A 159 -2.37 -6.25 22.33
CA ASP A 159 -1.71 -4.95 22.15
C ASP A 159 -0.99 -4.87 20.78
N ALA A 160 -0.31 -5.94 20.35
CA ALA A 160 0.37 -6.00 19.05
C ALA A 160 -0.64 -6.04 17.87
N VAL A 161 -1.78 -6.69 18.07
CA VAL A 161 -2.88 -6.73 17.08
C VAL A 161 -3.49 -5.34 16.89
N TRP A 162 -3.73 -4.62 18.00
CA TRP A 162 -4.25 -3.26 17.96
C TRP A 162 -3.27 -2.30 17.28
N ILE A 163 -1.98 -2.32 17.67
CA ILE A 163 -0.96 -1.47 17.03
C ILE A 163 -0.84 -1.75 15.54
N ALA A 164 -0.87 -3.02 15.12
CA ALA A 164 -0.83 -3.36 13.70
C ALA A 164 -2.01 -2.74 12.95
N ASN A 165 -3.23 -2.85 13.49
CA ASN A 165 -4.43 -2.25 12.90
C ASN A 165 -4.31 -0.72 12.77
N GLU A 166 -3.84 -0.04 13.81
CA GLU A 166 -3.73 1.42 13.79
C GLU A 166 -2.61 1.92 12.88
N LEU A 167 -1.49 1.18 12.79
CA LEU A 167 -0.43 1.47 11.81
C LEU A 167 -0.97 1.31 10.38
N ILE A 168 -1.68 0.22 10.10
CA ILE A 168 -2.30 -0.05 8.79
C ILE A 168 -3.31 1.04 8.41
N ARG A 169 -4.09 1.52 9.38
CA ARG A 169 -5.09 2.59 9.19
C ARG A 169 -4.47 3.99 9.16
N GLY A 170 -3.19 4.12 9.51
CA GLY A 170 -2.49 5.41 9.56
C GLY A 170 -2.94 6.33 10.71
N THR A 171 -3.63 5.80 11.72
CA THR A 171 -4.19 6.57 12.85
C THR A 171 -3.16 6.86 13.95
N LEU A 172 -2.11 6.04 14.07
CA LEU A 172 -1.00 6.25 15.01
C LEU A 172 0.06 7.24 14.51
N LEU A 173 0.11 7.49 13.20
CA LEU A 173 0.97 8.50 12.62
C LEU A 173 0.17 9.81 12.69
N GLY A 174 0.46 10.65 13.68
CA GLY A 174 -0.14 11.99 13.76
C GLY A 174 0.06 12.78 12.45
N PRO A 175 -0.63 13.92 12.26
CA PRO A 175 -0.42 14.73 11.07
C PRO A 175 1.08 14.99 10.89
N VAL A 176 1.62 14.65 9.72
CA VAL A 176 3.01 14.96 9.38
C VAL A 176 3.13 16.48 9.39
N ASN A 177 3.67 17.01 10.48
CA ASN A 177 4.00 18.43 10.58
C ASN A 177 5.15 18.69 9.62
N THR A 178 4.86 19.24 8.45
CA THR A 178 5.87 19.68 7.47
C THR A 178 6.54 21.01 7.85
N ASN A 179 6.30 21.54 9.04
CA ASN A 179 6.85 22.81 9.52
C ASN A 179 8.26 22.64 10.12
N GLY A 180 9.19 22.06 9.37
CA GLY A 180 10.56 21.82 9.85
C GLY A 180 11.64 21.84 8.77
N LEU A 181 11.36 22.42 7.59
CA LEU A 181 12.36 22.63 6.53
C LEU A 181 12.29 24.07 6.04
N SER A 182 12.55 25.00 6.94
CA SER A 182 12.92 26.37 6.60
C SER A 182 13.49 27.05 7.86
N GLU A 183 14.76 26.78 8.14
CA GLU A 183 15.70 27.72 8.74
C GLU A 183 17.05 27.58 8.01
#